data_AF-A0A7C2WQM4-F1
#
_entry.id   AF-A0A7C2WQM4-F1
#
_cell.length_a   1.000
_cell.length_b   1.000
_cell.length_c   1.000
_cell.angle_alpha   90.00
_cell.angle_beta   90.00
_cell.angle_gamma   90.00
#
_symmetry.space_group_name_H-M   'P 1'
#
loop_
_entity.id
_entity.type
_entity.pdbx_description
1 polymer ?
#
loop_
_entity_poly.entity_id
_entity_poly.type
_entity_poly.pdbx_seq_one_letter_code
_entity_poly.pdbx_strand_id
1 'polypeptide(L)'
;MKFGAIIFILIGLASLVGGLFFAYDTQKKIETWVEVEGTIVVAEVVKSAARYGTGYCIEVTYEYEFEGKKYECMISPGGTMSGTGAREAKAREAANYTVGSARKLSVNPSNPEQVSYALGYNLGSFWGVFLAFGLGLVFLVVGIMIMKPPKISMGTIVKFIPRAFIIIGISFAAGASLAYINNPESLTGPIFFWIFGLSFIVVPILYLRNQARGAVKTEVSVSLGKAGRYAISEANGIATVLYAPDKKHLNTEEQFLQEVAQFAARAMDEVGHKENISKIDVWAEGQIQLQDSSGQRVWKGVRLVLNKENWRGPMFGGLSNYAYLDAEQFLRLCSLQYIDVGEFPEWPKIDGGSPV
;
A
#
# COMPACT_ATOMS: atom_id res chain seq x y z
N MET A 1 27.25 22.94 4.30
CA MET A 1 27.00 21.50 4.48
C MET A 1 26.95 21.05 5.95
N LYS A 2 27.84 21.49 6.85
CA LYS A 2 27.84 21.03 8.26
C LYS A 2 26.58 21.42 9.06
N PHE A 3 25.96 22.56 8.76
CA PHE A 3 24.74 23.02 9.44
C PHE A 3 23.57 22.02 9.30
N GLY A 4 23.35 21.49 8.09
CA GLY A 4 22.34 20.46 7.86
C GLY A 4 22.61 19.20 8.69
N ALA A 5 23.85 18.72 8.72
CA ALA A 5 24.24 17.55 9.53
C ALA A 5 23.90 17.72 11.01
N ILE A 6 24.15 18.91 11.57
CA ILE A 6 23.85 19.22 12.97
C ILE A 6 22.34 19.12 13.23
N ILE A 7 21.50 19.64 12.33
CA ILE A 7 20.03 19.54 12.46
C ILE A 7 19.59 18.08 12.49
N PHE A 8 20.09 17.24 11.58
CA PHE A 8 19.76 15.80 11.54
C PHE A 8 20.18 15.09 12.83
N ILE A 9 21.36 15.40 13.38
CA ILE A 9 21.83 14.85 14.66
C ILE A 9 20.92 15.28 15.81
N LEU A 10 20.55 16.57 15.88
CA LEU A 10 19.70 17.10 16.93
C LEU A 10 18.30 16.48 16.89
N ILE A 11 17.70 16.34 15.70
CA ILE A 11 16.42 15.64 15.52
C ILE A 11 16.56 14.19 15.96
N GLY A 12 17.62 13.50 15.53
CA GLY A 12 17.89 12.12 15.89
C GLY A 12 17.98 11.92 17.41
N LEU A 13 18.77 12.76 18.09
CA LEU A 13 18.91 12.74 19.55
C LEU A 13 17.59 13.06 20.25
N ALA A 14 16.85 14.08 19.82
CA ALA A 14 15.57 14.45 20.39
C ALA A 14 14.54 13.30 20.27
N SER A 15 14.47 12.65 19.12
CA SER A 15 13.60 11.48 18.91
C SER A 15 14.01 10.28 19.77
N LEU A 16 15.31 10.02 19.95
CA LEU A 16 15.80 8.96 20.83
C LEU A 16 15.44 9.23 22.30
N VAL A 17 15.67 10.45 22.79
CA VAL A 17 15.31 10.85 24.17
C VAL A 17 13.80 10.79 24.36
N GLY A 18 13.02 11.27 23.39
CA GLY A 18 11.56 11.15 23.41
C GLY A 18 11.09 9.70 23.46
N GLY A 19 11.68 8.82 22.64
CA GLY A 19 11.40 7.39 22.65
C GLY A 19 11.70 6.73 24.01
N LEU A 20 12.82 7.07 24.65
CA LEU A 20 13.15 6.60 26.00
C LEU A 20 12.15 7.11 27.05
N PHE A 21 11.72 8.37 26.95
CA PHE A 21 10.70 8.93 27.85
C PHE A 21 9.37 8.20 27.70
N PHE A 22 8.91 7.95 26.47
CA PHE A 22 7.70 7.15 26.22
C PHE A 22 7.84 5.72 26.73
N ALA A 23 8.99 5.09 26.56
CA ALA A 23 9.25 3.74 27.06
C ALA A 23 9.16 3.70 28.60
N TYR A 24 9.77 4.68 29.26
CA TYR A 24 9.74 4.80 30.71
C TYR A 24 8.32 5.05 31.23
N ASP A 25 7.55 5.94 30.59
CA ASP A 25 6.16 6.20 30.96
C ASP A 25 5.28 4.96 30.79
N THR A 26 5.39 4.25 29.66
CA THR A 26 4.66 2.99 29.43
C THR A 26 5.05 1.93 30.45
N GLN A 27 6.34 1.76 30.76
CA GLN A 27 6.81 0.80 31.76
C GLN A 27 6.24 1.12 33.14
N LYS A 28 6.29 2.40 33.55
CA LYS A 28 5.76 2.85 34.83
C LYS A 28 4.26 2.59 34.92
N LYS A 29 3.50 2.83 33.86
CA LYS A 29 2.07 2.51 33.82
C LYS A 29 1.84 1.00 34.00
N ILE A 30 2.58 0.15 33.29
CA ILE A 30 2.47 -1.31 33.40
C ILE A 30 2.72 -1.79 34.83
N GLU A 31 3.69 -1.20 35.54
CA GLU A 31 4.05 -1.60 36.90
C GLU A 31 3.11 -1.06 37.98
N THR A 32 2.51 0.11 37.76
CA THR A 32 1.75 0.81 38.81
C THR A 32 0.25 0.74 38.66
N TRP A 33 -0.28 0.44 37.47
CA TRP A 33 -1.72 0.40 37.23
C TRP A 33 -2.30 -0.93 37.70
N VAL A 34 -3.48 -0.86 38.31
CA VAL A 34 -4.16 -2.01 38.91
C VAL A 34 -5.12 -2.60 37.89
N GLU A 35 -5.08 -3.93 37.70
CA GLU A 35 -6.09 -4.62 36.88
C GLU A 35 -7.41 -4.73 37.65
N VAL A 36 -8.50 -4.29 37.03
CA VAL A 36 -9.89 -4.47 37.51
C VAL A 36 -10.73 -5.10 36.41
N GLU A 37 -11.84 -5.72 36.79
CA GLU A 37 -12.85 -6.20 35.85
C GLU A 37 -13.86 -5.09 35.58
N GLY A 38 -14.04 -4.72 34.31
CA GLY A 38 -15.04 -3.76 33.86
C GLY A 38 -16.05 -4.40 32.92
N THR A 39 -17.28 -3.91 32.96
CA THR A 39 -18.38 -4.38 32.10
C THR A 39 -18.63 -3.39 30.98
N ILE A 40 -18.72 -3.86 29.74
CA ILE A 40 -19.08 -3.01 28.60
C ILE A 40 -20.55 -2.61 28.73
N VAL A 41 -20.84 -1.32 28.86
CA VAL A 41 -22.21 -0.79 28.92
C VAL A 41 -22.68 -0.21 27.58
N VAL A 42 -21.76 0.35 26.80
CA VAL A 42 -22.03 0.88 25.45
C VAL A 42 -20.91 0.44 24.52
N ALA A 43 -21.27 0.04 23.30
CA ALA A 43 -20.33 -0.20 22.21
C ALA A 43 -20.98 0.25 20.90
N GLU A 44 -20.52 1.37 20.34
CA GLU A 44 -21.10 1.94 19.13
C GLU A 44 -20.06 2.51 18.17
N VAL A 45 -20.46 2.66 16.90
CA VAL A 45 -19.63 3.31 15.88
C VAL A 45 -20.09 4.75 15.74
N VAL A 46 -19.22 5.68 16.14
CA VAL A 46 -19.50 7.12 16.07
C VAL A 46 -18.77 7.75 14.89
N LYS A 47 -19.31 8.88 14.43
CA LYS A 47 -18.62 9.76 13.49
C LYS A 47 -17.60 10.59 14.26
N SER A 48 -16.38 10.63 13.73
CA SER A 48 -15.29 11.44 14.27
C SER A 48 -14.76 12.37 13.19
N ALA A 49 -14.30 13.55 13.59
CA ALA A 49 -13.69 14.50 12.68
C ALA A 49 -12.36 13.93 12.15
N ALA A 50 -12.30 13.62 10.86
CA ALA A 50 -11.06 13.25 10.20
C ALA A 50 -10.47 14.47 9.48
N ARG A 51 -9.15 14.47 9.26
CA ARG A 51 -8.45 15.55 8.55
C ARG A 51 -9.01 15.80 7.14
N TYR A 52 -9.55 14.76 6.52
CA TYR A 52 -10.17 14.80 5.20
C TYR A 52 -11.51 14.05 5.23
N GLY A 53 -12.60 14.78 5.44
CA GLY A 53 -13.97 14.24 5.42
C GLY A 53 -14.42 13.60 6.73
N THR A 54 -15.38 12.67 6.63
CA THR A 54 -15.98 11.99 7.79
C THR A 54 -15.18 10.75 8.15
N GLY A 55 -14.68 10.71 9.39
CA GLY A 55 -14.08 9.52 9.99
C GLY A 55 -15.10 8.75 10.83
N TYR A 56 -14.80 7.48 11.08
CA TYR A 56 -15.55 6.62 11.98
C TYR A 56 -14.59 5.97 12.98
N CYS A 57 -14.99 5.92 14.24
CA CYS A 57 -14.30 5.19 15.30
C CYS A 57 -15.31 4.40 16.14
N ILE A 58 -14.82 3.45 16.92
CA ILE A 58 -15.62 2.74 17.90
C ILE A 58 -15.50 3.51 19.20
N GLU A 59 -16.60 3.72 19.90
CA GLU A 59 -16.62 4.15 21.29
C GLU A 59 -17.18 3.03 22.14
N VAL A 60 -16.41 2.64 23.15
CA VAL A 60 -16.77 1.60 24.11
C VAL A 60 -16.74 2.21 25.50
N THR A 61 -17.89 2.23 26.15
CA THR A 61 -18.03 2.69 27.53
C THR A 61 -18.00 1.49 28.46
N TYR A 62 -17.19 1.60 29.50
CA TYR A 62 -17.05 0.59 30.54
C TYR A 62 -17.54 1.14 31.89
N GLU A 63 -18.31 0.33 32.62
CA GLU A 63 -18.56 0.52 34.04
C GLU A 63 -17.63 -0.41 34.83
N TYR A 64 -16.97 0.10 35.87
CA TYR A 64 -16.10 -0.68 36.74
C TYR A 64 -16.12 -0.13 38.16
N GLU A 65 -15.66 -0.94 39.11
CA GLU A 65 -15.53 -0.56 40.51
C GLU A 65 -14.05 -0.54 40.91
N PHE A 66 -13.63 0.53 41.56
CA PHE A 66 -12.28 0.68 42.10
C PHE A 66 -12.39 1.27 43.51
N GLU A 67 -11.79 0.59 44.50
CA GLU A 67 -11.84 0.99 45.92
C GLU A 67 -13.26 1.25 46.45
N GLY A 68 -14.24 0.41 46.05
CA GLY A 68 -15.63 0.53 46.50
C GLY A 68 -16.44 1.63 45.82
N LYS A 69 -15.86 2.33 44.82
CA LYS A 69 -16.54 3.39 44.06
C LYS A 69 -16.74 2.95 42.62
N LYS A 70 -17.93 3.23 42.10
CA LYS A 70 -18.26 3.02 40.69
C LYS A 70 -17.71 4.14 39.82
N TYR A 71 -17.13 3.76 38.70
CA TYR A 71 -16.60 4.65 37.68
C TYR A 71 -17.10 4.23 36.30
N GLU A 72 -17.16 5.21 35.41
CA GLU A 72 -17.48 5.03 34.01
C GLU A 72 -16.35 5.64 33.18
N CYS A 73 -15.87 4.92 32.17
CA CYS A 73 -14.88 5.47 31.23
C CYS A 73 -15.22 5.11 29.79
N MET A 74 -15.02 6.08 28.90
CA MET A 74 -15.17 5.88 27.45
C MET A 74 -13.80 5.70 26.81
N ILE A 75 -13.66 4.64 26.02
CA ILE A 75 -12.43 4.28 25.32
C ILE A 75 -12.74 4.12 23.83
N SER A 76 -11.85 4.63 22.97
CA SER A 76 -11.99 4.51 21.52
C SER A 76 -10.97 3.54 20.91
N PRO A 77 -11.24 2.22 20.89
CA PRO A 77 -10.28 1.25 20.36
C PRO A 77 -10.10 1.39 18.85
N GLY A 78 -8.89 1.09 18.37
CA GLY A 78 -8.59 0.97 16.94
C GLY A 78 -8.55 2.29 16.15
N GLY A 79 -8.65 3.45 16.82
CA GLY A 79 -8.53 4.78 16.20
C GLY A 79 -9.60 5.12 15.16
N THR A 80 -9.41 6.27 14.51
CA THR A 80 -10.33 6.80 13.47
C THR A 80 -9.95 6.29 12.09
N MET A 81 -10.94 5.84 11.33
CA MET A 81 -10.78 5.40 9.94
C MET A 81 -11.69 6.21 9.02
N SER A 82 -11.19 6.60 7.84
CA SER A 82 -11.91 7.39 6.83
C SER A 82 -11.92 6.69 5.48
N GLY A 83 -12.88 7.03 4.63
CA GLY A 83 -13.00 6.51 3.26
C GLY A 83 -14.22 5.59 3.05
N THR A 84 -14.39 5.13 1.81
CA THR A 84 -15.48 4.22 1.42
C THR A 84 -15.35 2.90 2.17
N GLY A 85 -16.43 2.45 2.82
CA GLY A 85 -16.42 1.22 3.63
C GLY A 85 -15.89 1.39 5.07
N ALA A 86 -15.47 2.59 5.47
CA ALA A 86 -14.88 2.81 6.79
C ALA A 86 -15.86 2.51 7.94
N ARG A 87 -17.13 2.89 7.76
CA ARG A 87 -18.19 2.64 8.73
C ARG A 87 -18.47 1.15 8.89
N GLU A 88 -18.60 0.42 7.79
CA GLU A 88 -18.91 -1.01 7.76
C GLU A 88 -17.76 -1.82 8.38
N ALA A 89 -16.51 -1.44 8.08
CA ALA A 89 -15.35 -2.06 8.70
C ALA A 89 -15.28 -1.79 10.22
N LYS A 90 -15.57 -0.56 10.66
CA LYS A 90 -15.67 -0.24 12.10
C LYS A 90 -16.84 -0.94 12.78
N ALA A 91 -17.97 -1.13 12.09
CA ALA A 91 -19.10 -1.89 12.60
C ALA A 91 -18.75 -3.38 12.81
N ARG A 92 -17.99 -3.98 11.87
CA ARG A 92 -17.46 -5.35 12.05
C ARG A 92 -16.51 -5.45 13.24
N GLU A 93 -15.65 -4.45 13.44
CA GLU A 93 -14.74 -4.42 14.59
C GLU A 93 -15.49 -4.18 15.92
N ALA A 94 -16.53 -3.33 15.91
CA ALA A 94 -17.41 -3.07 17.05
C ALA A 94 -18.18 -4.31 17.51
N ALA A 95 -18.51 -5.23 16.59
CA ALA A 95 -19.19 -6.48 16.91
C ALA A 95 -18.38 -7.40 17.87
N ASN A 96 -17.08 -7.15 18.06
CA ASN A 96 -16.25 -7.86 19.03
C ASN A 96 -16.44 -7.37 20.49
N TYR A 97 -17.18 -6.27 20.68
CA TYR A 97 -17.45 -5.64 21.97
C TYR A 97 -18.90 -5.86 22.39
N THR A 98 -19.19 -7.06 22.90
CA THR A 98 -20.54 -7.41 23.35
C THR A 98 -20.90 -6.65 24.62
N VAL A 99 -21.97 -5.87 24.59
CA VAL A 99 -22.53 -5.20 25.78
C VAL A 99 -22.87 -6.24 26.86
N GLY A 100 -22.53 -5.95 28.11
CA GLY A 100 -22.65 -6.84 29.26
C GLY A 100 -21.48 -7.81 29.42
N SER A 101 -20.54 -7.88 28.47
CA SER A 101 -19.34 -8.70 28.64
C SER A 101 -18.32 -8.03 29.58
N ALA A 102 -17.70 -8.85 30.42
CA ALA A 102 -16.61 -8.45 31.29
C ALA A 102 -15.28 -8.41 30.53
N ARG A 103 -14.46 -7.40 30.80
CA ARG A 103 -13.11 -7.22 30.26
C ARG A 103 -12.17 -6.74 31.34
N LYS A 104 -10.91 -7.16 31.26
CA LYS A 104 -9.86 -6.62 32.12
C LYS A 104 -9.49 -5.21 31.68
N LEU A 105 -9.46 -4.29 32.63
CA LEU A 105 -9.05 -2.90 32.47
C LEU A 105 -7.90 -2.61 33.43
N SER A 106 -6.94 -1.80 33.02
CA SER A 106 -5.90 -1.29 33.90
C SER A 106 -6.26 0.14 34.31
N VAL A 107 -6.40 0.38 35.62
CA VAL A 107 -6.80 1.66 36.21
C VAL A 107 -5.60 2.32 36.85
N ASN A 108 -5.42 3.62 36.60
CA ASN A 108 -4.41 4.42 37.28
C ASN A 108 -4.84 4.68 38.74
N PRO A 109 -4.13 4.15 39.76
CA PRO A 109 -4.54 4.34 41.16
C PRO A 109 -4.46 5.81 41.62
N SER A 110 -3.64 6.64 40.95
CA SER A 110 -3.57 8.07 41.26
C SER A 110 -4.67 8.90 40.59
N ASN A 111 -5.31 8.37 39.55
CA ASN A 111 -6.42 8.99 38.85
C ASN A 111 -7.33 7.91 38.25
N PRO A 112 -8.33 7.41 39.00
CA PRO A 112 -9.15 6.28 38.57
C PRO A 112 -9.87 6.52 37.25
N GLU A 113 -10.21 7.76 36.89
CA GLU A 113 -10.84 8.10 35.60
C GLU A 113 -9.95 7.75 34.39
N GLN A 114 -8.64 7.61 34.60
CA GLN A 114 -7.70 7.21 33.57
C GLN A 114 -7.57 5.68 33.50
N VAL A 115 -8.10 5.11 32.42
CA VAL A 115 -8.16 3.67 32.20
C VAL A 115 -7.54 3.28 30.85
N SER A 116 -6.98 2.07 30.76
CA SER A 116 -6.52 1.47 29.51
C SER A 116 -6.99 0.03 29.38
N TYR A 117 -7.47 -0.34 28.20
CA TYR A 117 -7.99 -1.69 27.89
C TYR A 117 -6.91 -2.70 27.49
N ALA A 118 -5.65 -2.26 27.34
CA ALA A 118 -4.57 -3.08 26.82
C ALA A 118 -3.22 -2.65 27.38
N LEU A 119 -3.15 -2.44 28.70
CA LEU A 119 -1.89 -2.16 29.35
C LEU A 119 -1.11 -3.47 29.52
N GLY A 120 -0.08 -3.66 28.71
CA GLY A 120 0.75 -4.84 28.74
C GLY A 120 1.88 -4.76 27.72
N TYR A 121 2.75 -5.77 27.70
CA TYR A 121 3.84 -5.91 26.73
C TYR A 121 3.33 -6.30 25.34
N ASN A 122 2.39 -5.51 24.81
CA ASN A 122 1.89 -5.65 23.44
C ASN A 122 2.55 -4.62 22.52
N LEU A 123 2.66 -4.99 21.24
CA LEU A 123 3.28 -4.14 20.22
C LEU A 123 2.59 -2.79 20.06
N GLY A 124 1.27 -2.71 20.29
CA GLY A 124 0.52 -1.46 20.18
C GLY A 124 1.04 -0.39 21.15
N SER A 125 1.22 -0.77 22.42
CA SER A 125 1.75 0.10 23.48
C SER A 125 3.20 0.54 23.23
N PHE A 126 3.99 -0.27 22.54
CA PHE A 126 5.39 0.03 22.24
C PHE A 126 5.61 0.59 20.82
N TRP A 127 4.58 0.68 19.99
CA TRP A 127 4.72 1.11 18.59
C TRP A 127 5.30 2.52 18.49
N GLY A 128 4.81 3.44 19.32
CA GLY A 128 5.33 4.81 19.40
C GLY A 128 6.81 4.85 19.81
N VAL A 129 7.21 3.98 20.74
CA VAL A 129 8.61 3.85 21.19
C VAL A 129 9.50 3.38 20.05
N PHE A 130 9.10 2.30 19.35
CA PHE A 130 9.87 1.77 18.22
C PHE A 130 9.98 2.77 17.07
N LEU A 131 8.89 3.48 16.77
CA LEU A 131 8.89 4.50 15.72
C LEU A 131 9.83 5.66 16.09
N ALA A 132 9.72 6.20 17.30
CA ALA A 132 10.55 7.30 17.78
C ALA A 132 12.04 6.90 17.82
N PHE A 133 12.34 5.72 18.36
CA PHE A 133 13.71 5.23 18.47
C PHE A 133 14.30 4.89 17.09
N GLY A 134 13.54 4.20 16.24
CA GLY A 134 13.95 3.82 14.89
C GLY A 134 14.23 5.03 14.01
N LEU A 135 13.31 6.01 13.97
CA LEU A 135 13.53 7.26 13.26
C LEU A 135 14.72 8.03 13.84
N GLY A 136 14.79 8.14 15.17
CA GLY A 136 15.88 8.83 15.84
C GLY A 136 17.26 8.28 15.45
N LEU A 137 17.39 6.96 15.38
CA LEU A 137 18.63 6.29 14.98
C LEU A 137 18.96 6.53 13.50
N VAL A 138 17.96 6.51 12.61
CA VAL A 138 18.14 6.84 11.18
C VAL A 138 18.64 8.28 11.01
N PHE A 139 17.97 9.25 11.64
CA PHE A 139 18.36 10.67 11.57
C PHE A 139 19.76 10.91 12.13
N LEU A 140 20.08 10.27 13.25
CA LEU A 140 21.41 10.35 13.87
C LEU A 140 22.50 9.81 12.93
N VAL A 141 22.31 8.63 12.35
CA VAL A 141 23.27 8.01 11.43
C VAL A 141 23.47 8.86 10.18
N VAL A 142 22.39 9.35 9.57
CA VAL A 142 22.46 10.24 8.39
C VAL A 142 23.21 11.52 8.74
N GLY A 143 22.91 12.14 9.88
CA GLY A 143 23.59 13.35 10.35
C GLY A 143 25.10 13.13 10.55
N ILE A 144 25.49 12.02 11.18
CA ILE A 144 26.91 11.65 11.36
C ILE A 144 27.60 11.44 10.00
N MET A 145 26.93 10.74 9.06
CA MET A 145 27.46 10.52 7.71
C MET A 145 27.67 11.82 6.93
N ILE A 146 26.79 12.82 7.08
CA ILE A 146 26.98 14.12 6.44
C ILE A 146 28.11 14.92 7.10
N MET A 147 28.27 14.81 8.43
CA MET A 147 29.27 15.57 9.19
C MET A 147 30.70 15.11 8.93
N LYS A 148 30.89 13.80 8.90
CA LYS A 148 32.15 13.15 8.52
C LYS A 148 31.80 12.17 7.42
N PRO A 149 31.76 12.62 6.14
CA PRO A 149 31.56 11.71 5.02
C PRO A 149 32.63 10.64 5.18
N PRO A 150 32.22 9.39 5.47
CA PRO A 150 33.19 8.36 5.67
C PRO A 150 34.00 8.25 4.37
N LYS A 151 35.31 7.95 4.43
CA LYS A 151 36.03 7.43 3.25
C LYS A 151 35.55 6.01 2.87
N ILE A 152 34.27 5.74 3.09
CA ILE A 152 33.60 4.51 2.71
C ILE A 152 33.24 4.74 1.24
N SER A 153 33.86 3.94 0.36
CA SER A 153 33.52 3.99 -1.06
C SER A 153 32.00 3.77 -1.20
N MET A 154 31.38 4.43 -2.17
CA MET A 154 29.94 4.30 -2.42
C MET A 154 29.54 2.81 -2.55
N GLY A 155 30.43 1.96 -3.07
CA GLY A 155 30.24 0.51 -3.16
C GLY A 155 30.12 -0.20 -1.80
N THR A 156 30.74 0.32 -0.75
CA THR A 156 30.61 -0.24 0.61
C THR A 156 29.30 0.20 1.27
N ILE A 157 28.84 1.44 1.07
CA ILE A 157 27.52 1.90 1.55
C ILE A 157 26.41 1.07 0.92
N VAL A 158 26.47 0.89 -0.41
CA VAL A 158 25.51 0.08 -1.17
C VAL A 158 25.48 -1.38 -0.71
N LYS A 159 26.61 -1.94 -0.23
CA LYS A 159 26.66 -3.28 0.37
C LYS A 159 26.11 -3.33 1.80
N PHE A 160 26.13 -2.21 2.52
CA PHE A 160 25.71 -2.13 3.92
C PHE A 160 24.20 -1.93 4.08
N ILE A 161 23.60 -1.11 3.21
CA ILE A 161 22.16 -0.81 3.25
C ILE A 161 21.29 -2.09 3.27
N PRO A 162 21.53 -3.08 2.37
CA PRO A 162 20.81 -4.35 2.39
C PRO A 162 20.91 -5.10 3.72
N ARG A 163 22.11 -5.12 4.32
CA ARG A 163 22.38 -5.83 5.58
C ARG A 163 21.69 -5.15 6.76
N ALA A 164 21.71 -3.82 6.79
CA ALA A 164 21.00 -3.05 7.81
C ALA A 164 19.49 -3.31 7.75
N PHE A 165 18.90 -3.31 6.55
CA PHE A 165 17.49 -3.63 6.38
C PHE A 165 17.15 -5.07 6.76
N ILE A 166 18.02 -6.04 6.46
CA ILE A 166 17.83 -7.43 6.91
C ILE A 166 17.88 -7.52 8.44
N ILE A 167 18.84 -6.87 9.10
CA ILE A 167 18.94 -6.87 10.58
C ILE A 167 17.68 -6.23 11.19
N ILE A 168 17.22 -5.10 10.65
CA ILE A 168 15.99 -4.44 11.07
C ILE A 168 14.80 -5.38 10.85
N GLY A 169 14.66 -5.99 9.67
CA GLY A 169 13.59 -6.92 9.34
C GLY A 169 13.55 -8.14 10.26
N ILE A 170 14.70 -8.74 10.57
CA ILE A 170 14.82 -9.85 11.54
C ILE A 170 14.42 -9.39 12.94
N SER A 171 14.84 -8.18 13.35
CA SER A 171 14.48 -7.64 14.68
C SER A 171 12.97 -7.40 14.80
N PHE A 172 12.34 -6.89 13.74
CA PHE A 172 10.87 -6.76 13.67
C PHE A 172 10.17 -8.12 13.67
N ALA A 173 10.67 -9.10 12.91
CA ALA A 173 10.10 -10.45 12.88
C ALA A 173 10.19 -11.12 14.26
N ALA A 174 11.35 -11.02 14.94
CA ALA A 174 11.53 -11.56 16.29
C ALA A 174 10.62 -10.89 17.31
N GLY A 175 10.49 -9.55 17.26
CA GLY A 175 9.56 -8.81 18.10
C GLY A 175 8.09 -9.20 17.85
N ALA A 176 7.70 -9.35 16.58
CA ALA A 176 6.38 -9.83 16.20
C ALA A 176 6.10 -11.25 16.68
N SER A 177 7.08 -12.16 16.57
CA SER A 177 6.97 -13.53 17.09
C SER A 177 6.81 -13.55 18.61
N LEU A 178 7.58 -12.76 19.35
CA LEU A 178 7.45 -12.66 20.80
C LEU A 178 6.08 -12.10 21.23
N ALA A 179 5.58 -11.08 20.52
CA ALA A 179 4.26 -10.53 20.79
C ALA A 179 3.14 -11.53 20.46
N TYR A 180 3.27 -12.31 19.38
CA TYR A 180 2.31 -13.36 19.02
C TYR A 180 2.26 -14.47 20.07
N ILE A 181 3.42 -14.90 20.58
CA ILE A 181 3.49 -15.89 21.66
C ILE A 181 2.75 -15.39 22.91
N ASN A 182 2.86 -14.09 23.21
CA ASN A 182 2.21 -13.49 24.38
C ASN A 182 0.73 -13.17 24.17
N ASN A 183 0.26 -13.01 22.93
CA ASN A 183 -1.14 -12.70 22.63
C ASN A 183 -1.58 -13.26 21.25
N PRO A 184 -1.88 -14.57 21.17
CA PRO A 184 -2.18 -15.25 19.91
C PRO A 184 -3.48 -14.79 19.24
N GLU A 185 -4.39 -14.15 19.98
CA GLU A 185 -5.67 -13.65 19.43
C GLU A 185 -5.49 -12.41 18.54
N SER A 186 -4.35 -11.74 18.61
CA SER A 186 -4.03 -10.55 17.81
C SER A 186 -3.49 -10.91 16.41
N LEU A 187 -4.27 -11.61 15.58
CA LEU A 187 -3.83 -12.09 14.25
C LEU A 187 -3.41 -10.99 13.25
N THR A 188 -3.90 -9.76 13.39
CA THR A 188 -3.66 -8.67 12.43
C THR A 188 -2.27 -8.05 12.55
N GLY A 189 -1.68 -8.00 13.74
CA GLY A 189 -0.33 -7.46 13.95
C GLY A 189 0.76 -8.31 13.29
N PRO A 190 0.89 -9.60 13.64
CA PRO A 190 1.96 -10.48 13.17
C PRO A 190 2.00 -10.61 11.64
N ILE A 191 0.84 -10.70 10.97
CA ILE A 191 0.78 -10.84 9.50
C ILE A 191 1.30 -9.58 8.81
N PHE A 192 0.88 -8.39 9.26
CA PHE A 192 1.41 -7.14 8.74
C PHE A 192 2.92 -7.04 8.94
N PHE A 193 3.43 -7.47 10.10
CA PHE A 193 4.86 -7.48 10.39
C PHE A 193 5.66 -8.50 9.59
N TRP A 194 5.09 -9.67 9.31
CA TRP A 194 5.72 -10.65 8.41
C TRP A 194 5.82 -10.11 7.00
N ILE A 195 4.78 -9.47 6.48
CA ILE A 195 4.79 -8.86 5.14
C ILE A 195 5.81 -7.71 5.09
N PHE A 196 5.79 -6.81 6.08
CA PHE A 196 6.71 -5.67 6.12
C PHE A 196 8.17 -6.11 6.36
N GLY A 197 8.39 -7.03 7.30
CA GLY A 197 9.70 -7.62 7.60
C GLY A 197 10.27 -8.41 6.41
N LEU A 198 9.43 -9.21 5.73
CA LEU A 198 9.83 -9.89 4.48
C LEU A 198 10.18 -8.88 3.40
N SER A 199 9.47 -7.75 3.27
CA SER A 199 9.86 -6.75 2.26
C SER A 199 11.25 -6.16 2.53
N PHE A 200 11.62 -5.96 3.80
CA PHE A 200 12.96 -5.56 4.22
C PHE A 200 14.03 -6.65 4.09
N ILE A 201 13.66 -7.90 3.82
CA ILE A 201 14.61 -9.00 3.55
C ILE A 201 14.69 -9.27 2.04
N VAL A 202 13.54 -9.43 1.38
CA VAL A 202 13.41 -9.80 -0.02
C VAL A 202 13.91 -8.69 -0.93
N VAL A 203 13.56 -7.42 -0.71
CA VAL A 203 13.99 -6.31 -1.57
C VAL A 203 15.52 -6.16 -1.56
N PRO A 204 16.20 -6.16 -0.39
CA PRO A 204 17.66 -6.24 -0.31
C PRO A 204 18.29 -7.43 -1.02
N ILE A 205 17.73 -8.64 -0.86
CA ILE A 205 18.25 -9.85 -1.52
C ILE A 205 18.11 -9.75 -3.04
N LEU A 206 16.96 -9.29 -3.54
CA LEU A 206 16.74 -9.08 -4.97
C LEU A 206 17.68 -8.00 -5.52
N TYR A 207 17.90 -6.92 -4.77
CA TYR A 207 18.87 -5.88 -5.13
C TYR A 207 20.30 -6.43 -5.22
N LEU A 208 20.75 -7.18 -4.20
CA LEU A 208 22.07 -7.82 -4.18
C LEU A 208 22.23 -8.84 -5.31
N ARG A 209 21.18 -9.63 -5.60
CA ARG A 209 21.15 -10.61 -6.70
C ARG A 209 21.25 -9.93 -8.06
N ASN A 210 20.58 -8.80 -8.25
CA ASN A 210 20.66 -8.01 -9.49
C ASN A 210 22.04 -7.37 -9.67
N GLN A 211 22.66 -6.87 -8.60
CA GLN A 211 24.05 -6.38 -8.67
C GLN A 211 25.04 -7.49 -9.02
N ALA A 212 24.89 -8.68 -8.43
CA ALA A 212 25.80 -9.81 -8.65
C ALA A 212 25.77 -10.35 -10.09
N ARG A 213 24.69 -10.08 -10.84
CA ARG A 213 24.56 -10.53 -12.24
C ARG A 213 25.39 -9.71 -13.23
N GLY A 214 25.99 -8.59 -12.79
CA GLY A 214 26.67 -7.65 -13.68
C GLY A 214 25.68 -7.00 -14.66
N ALA A 215 25.92 -5.74 -15.03
CA ALA A 215 25.19 -5.16 -16.14
C ALA A 215 25.59 -5.94 -17.41
N VAL A 216 24.74 -6.87 -17.86
CA VAL A 216 24.85 -7.40 -19.21
C VAL A 216 24.63 -6.22 -20.14
N LYS A 217 25.72 -5.70 -20.69
CA LYS A 217 25.71 -4.65 -21.70
C LYS A 217 25.22 -5.29 -22.98
N THR A 218 23.91 -5.36 -23.16
CA THR A 218 23.32 -5.81 -24.42
C THR A 218 23.45 -4.66 -25.41
N GLU A 219 24.48 -4.71 -26.26
CA GLU A 219 24.53 -3.88 -27.46
C GLU A 219 23.43 -4.36 -28.40
N VAL A 220 22.31 -3.64 -28.42
CA VAL A 220 21.27 -3.83 -29.43
C VAL A 220 21.66 -3.00 -30.65
N SER A 221 22.32 -3.64 -31.62
CA SER A 221 22.54 -3.05 -32.93
C SER A 221 21.25 -3.11 -33.74
N VAL A 222 20.56 -1.98 -33.86
CA VAL A 222 19.40 -1.83 -34.74
C VAL A 222 19.88 -1.46 -36.14
N SER A 223 19.69 -2.36 -37.12
CA SER A 223 19.80 -2.03 -38.54
C SER A 223 18.48 -1.40 -38.99
N LEU A 224 18.49 -0.09 -39.28
CA LEU A 224 17.33 0.63 -39.80
C LEU A 224 17.37 0.66 -41.33
N GLY A 225 16.33 0.08 -41.95
CA GLY A 225 15.95 0.40 -43.32
C GLY A 225 15.55 1.88 -43.43
N LYS A 226 15.95 2.53 -44.52
CA LYS A 226 15.80 3.97 -44.78
C LYS A 226 14.37 4.48 -44.55
N ALA A 227 14.19 5.36 -43.57
CA ALA A 227 13.79 6.78 -43.70
C ALA A 227 13.10 7.29 -42.41
N GLY A 228 13.70 8.30 -41.75
CA GLY A 228 13.06 9.11 -40.72
C GLY A 228 13.91 9.34 -39.45
N ARG A 229 14.24 10.62 -39.14
CA ARG A 229 14.84 11.09 -37.87
C ARG A 229 13.72 11.17 -36.80
N TYR A 230 13.92 10.87 -35.51
CA TYR A 230 14.43 11.77 -34.43
C TYR A 230 14.68 10.99 -33.10
N ALA A 231 15.20 11.73 -32.11
CA ALA A 231 15.89 11.32 -30.87
C ALA A 231 15.06 10.69 -29.73
N ILE A 232 15.78 9.96 -28.87
CA ILE A 232 15.32 9.34 -27.62
C ILE A 232 15.63 10.28 -26.44
N SER A 233 14.67 10.44 -25.52
CA SER A 233 14.85 11.00 -24.17
C SER A 233 13.88 10.31 -23.20
N GLU A 234 14.36 10.03 -21.99
CA GLU A 234 13.80 9.10 -21.00
C GLU A 234 12.54 9.56 -20.22
N ALA A 235 11.85 8.52 -19.71
CA ALA A 235 11.07 8.39 -18.46
C ALA A 235 9.66 9.02 -18.34
N ASN A 236 8.65 8.16 -18.15
CA ASN A 236 7.84 8.08 -16.90
C ASN A 236 6.65 7.09 -17.05
N GLY A 237 6.48 6.20 -16.05
CA GLY A 237 5.23 5.46 -15.75
C GLY A 237 4.77 4.44 -16.79
N ILE A 238 5.00 3.14 -16.54
CA ILE A 238 4.94 2.09 -17.56
C ILE A 238 3.89 1.03 -17.24
N ALA A 239 3.08 0.67 -18.25
CA ALA A 239 2.27 -0.54 -18.28
C ALA A 239 2.50 -1.29 -19.61
N THR A 240 2.82 -2.59 -19.53
CA THR A 240 3.16 -3.50 -20.64
C THR A 240 2.32 -4.77 -20.57
N VAL A 241 1.56 -5.09 -21.61
CA VAL A 241 0.92 -6.40 -21.77
C VAL A 241 1.85 -7.33 -22.52
N LEU A 242 1.85 -8.64 -22.23
CA LEU A 242 2.62 -9.65 -22.96
C LEU A 242 1.66 -10.68 -23.56
N TYR A 243 1.77 -10.92 -24.86
CA TYR A 243 1.05 -11.94 -25.60
C TYR A 243 2.03 -13.03 -26.09
N ALA A 244 1.63 -14.29 -25.99
CA ALA A 244 2.34 -15.41 -26.59
C ALA A 244 1.48 -15.99 -27.70
N PRO A 245 1.82 -15.80 -29.00
CA PRO A 245 1.06 -16.43 -30.06
C PRO A 245 1.26 -17.94 -29.98
N ASP A 246 0.15 -18.68 -29.97
CA ASP A 246 0.21 -20.08 -30.36
C ASP A 246 0.40 -20.17 -31.88
N LYS A 247 1.19 -21.13 -32.32
CA LYS A 247 2.02 -21.09 -33.53
C LYS A 247 1.30 -21.05 -34.89
N LYS A 248 0.00 -20.76 -35.01
CA LYS A 248 -0.74 -21.18 -36.21
C LYS A 248 -1.45 -20.18 -37.13
N HIS A 249 -1.84 -18.94 -36.80
CA HIS A 249 -2.73 -18.24 -37.77
C HIS A 249 -2.59 -16.73 -38.03
N LEU A 250 -1.51 -16.04 -37.65
CA LEU A 250 -1.31 -14.65 -38.09
C LEU A 250 0.01 -14.50 -38.83
N ASN A 251 -0.05 -14.55 -40.15
CA ASN A 251 1.14 -14.62 -41.01
C ASN A 251 1.77 -13.26 -41.31
N THR A 252 1.17 -12.13 -40.89
CA THR A 252 1.81 -10.80 -40.97
C THR A 252 1.35 -9.88 -39.83
N GLU A 253 2.23 -8.96 -39.42
CA GLU A 253 1.97 -7.88 -38.44
C GLU A 253 0.79 -6.99 -38.85
N GLU A 254 0.62 -6.79 -40.15
CA GLU A 254 -0.45 -5.99 -40.75
C GLU A 254 -1.82 -6.62 -40.51
N GLN A 255 -1.96 -7.95 -40.63
CA GLN A 255 -3.22 -8.66 -40.36
C GLN A 255 -3.66 -8.54 -38.90
N PHE A 256 -2.73 -8.63 -37.94
CA PHE A 256 -3.05 -8.48 -36.52
C PHE A 256 -3.57 -7.07 -36.19
N LEU A 257 -2.90 -6.04 -36.71
CA LEU A 257 -3.31 -4.64 -36.50
C LEU A 257 -4.66 -4.35 -37.19
N GLN A 258 -4.90 -4.95 -38.36
CA GLN A 258 -6.15 -4.79 -39.10
C GLN A 258 -7.34 -5.47 -38.39
N GLU A 259 -7.14 -6.64 -37.78
CA GLU A 259 -8.15 -7.31 -36.97
C GLU A 259 -8.48 -6.54 -35.68
N VAL A 260 -7.46 -6.01 -34.99
CA VAL A 260 -7.63 -5.15 -33.80
C VAL A 260 -8.42 -3.89 -34.15
N ALA A 261 -8.13 -3.24 -35.28
CA ALA A 261 -8.84 -2.05 -35.73
C ALA A 261 -10.30 -2.34 -36.13
N GLN A 262 -10.55 -3.43 -36.87
CA GLN A 262 -11.91 -3.84 -37.25
C GLN A 262 -12.77 -4.25 -36.05
N PHE A 263 -12.15 -4.80 -34.99
CA PHE A 263 -12.85 -5.14 -33.77
C PHE A 263 -13.21 -3.89 -32.96
N ALA A 264 -12.27 -2.96 -32.77
CA ALA A 264 -12.52 -1.69 -32.07
C ALA A 264 -13.68 -0.90 -32.72
N ALA A 265 -13.75 -0.90 -34.06
CA ALA A 265 -14.86 -0.29 -34.79
C ALA A 265 -16.22 -0.96 -34.50
N ARG A 266 -16.27 -2.30 -34.40
CA ARG A 266 -17.51 -3.05 -34.11
C ARG A 266 -17.97 -2.88 -32.67
N ALA A 267 -17.07 -2.97 -31.70
CA ALA A 267 -17.38 -2.79 -30.28
C ALA A 267 -17.96 -1.39 -30.00
N MET A 268 -17.55 -0.38 -30.76
CA MET A 268 -18.10 0.97 -30.65
C MET A 268 -19.47 1.14 -31.31
N ASP A 269 -19.74 0.41 -32.40
CA ASP A 269 -21.07 0.41 -33.03
C ASP A 269 -22.14 -0.18 -32.11
N GLU A 270 -21.77 -1.19 -31.31
CA GLU A 270 -22.64 -1.83 -30.32
C GLU A 270 -22.94 -0.94 -29.10
N VAL A 271 -22.05 0.01 -28.77
CA VAL A 271 -22.21 0.92 -27.61
C VAL A 271 -23.08 2.14 -27.94
N GLY A 272 -23.61 2.25 -29.18
CA GLY A 272 -24.72 3.16 -29.51
C GLY A 272 -24.36 4.65 -29.65
N HIS A 273 -23.10 5.03 -29.54
CA HIS A 273 -22.65 6.43 -29.69
C HIS A 273 -22.26 6.75 -31.15
N LYS A 274 -23.24 6.76 -32.06
CA LYS A 274 -23.01 7.02 -33.50
C LYS A 274 -22.73 8.48 -33.87
N GLU A 275 -23.08 9.45 -33.02
CA GLU A 275 -23.17 10.84 -33.49
C GLU A 275 -22.01 11.77 -33.11
N ASN A 276 -20.97 11.33 -32.37
CA ASN A 276 -19.91 12.28 -31.96
C ASN A 276 -18.46 11.77 -31.97
N ILE A 277 -18.17 10.62 -32.57
CA ILE A 277 -16.80 10.11 -32.64
C ILE A 277 -16.47 9.74 -34.08
N SER A 278 -16.21 10.75 -34.91
CA SER A 278 -15.97 10.55 -36.35
C SER A 278 -14.56 10.03 -36.69
N LYS A 279 -13.69 9.78 -35.70
CA LYS A 279 -12.38 9.12 -35.85
C LYS A 279 -11.79 8.77 -34.48
N ILE A 280 -11.53 7.49 -34.23
CA ILE A 280 -10.59 7.07 -33.18
C ILE A 280 -9.35 6.54 -33.89
N ASP A 281 -8.22 7.22 -33.70
CA ASP A 281 -6.93 6.69 -34.13
C ASP A 281 -6.38 5.77 -33.04
N VAL A 282 -6.16 4.50 -33.41
CA VAL A 282 -5.52 3.50 -32.56
C VAL A 282 -4.03 3.46 -32.93
N TRP A 283 -3.17 3.76 -31.97
CA TRP A 283 -1.72 3.75 -32.17
C TRP A 283 -1.07 2.65 -31.34
N ALA A 284 -0.19 1.86 -31.97
CA ALA A 284 0.72 0.97 -31.26
C ALA A 284 1.99 1.75 -30.88
N GLU A 285 2.18 2.08 -29.60
CA GLU A 285 3.29 2.95 -29.16
C GLU A 285 4.61 2.18 -28.95
N GLY A 286 4.57 0.85 -28.96
CA GLY A 286 5.79 0.03 -28.92
C GLY A 286 5.51 -1.46 -28.77
N GLN A 287 6.47 -2.27 -29.20
CA GLN A 287 6.50 -3.70 -28.95
C GLN A 287 7.58 -4.03 -27.91
N ILE A 288 7.25 -4.90 -26.97
CA ILE A 288 8.21 -5.41 -25.99
C ILE A 288 8.37 -6.90 -26.24
N GLN A 289 9.59 -7.33 -26.56
CA GLN A 289 9.91 -8.74 -26.68
C GLN A 289 10.68 -9.19 -25.43
N LEU A 290 10.13 -10.18 -24.72
CA LEU A 290 10.82 -10.80 -23.59
C LEU A 290 11.15 -12.24 -23.97
N GLN A 291 12.42 -12.59 -23.85
CA GLN A 291 12.90 -13.94 -24.09
C GLN A 291 13.20 -14.62 -22.76
N ASP A 292 12.79 -15.87 -22.61
CA ASP A 292 13.13 -16.64 -21.40
C ASP A 292 14.64 -16.98 -21.34
N SER A 293 15.09 -17.45 -20.19
CA SER A 293 16.51 -17.78 -19.97
C SER A 293 17.03 -18.93 -20.86
N SER A 294 16.15 -19.66 -21.53
CA SER A 294 16.51 -20.75 -22.45
C SER A 294 16.61 -20.27 -23.90
N GLY A 295 16.21 -19.04 -24.20
CA GLY A 295 16.14 -18.51 -25.56
C GLY A 295 14.97 -19.05 -26.37
N GLN A 296 14.18 -20.01 -25.87
CA GLN A 296 13.20 -20.73 -26.68
C GLN A 296 11.82 -20.09 -26.72
N ARG A 297 11.43 -19.29 -25.72
CA ARG A 297 10.12 -18.62 -25.69
C ARG A 297 10.29 -17.11 -25.81
N VAL A 298 9.60 -16.53 -26.78
CA VAL A 298 9.54 -15.08 -27.02
C VAL A 298 8.10 -14.62 -26.75
N TRP A 299 7.92 -13.78 -25.75
CA TRP A 299 6.68 -13.10 -25.44
C TRP A 299 6.67 -11.76 -26.17
N LYS A 300 5.59 -11.43 -26.86
CA LYS A 300 5.42 -10.15 -27.58
C LYS A 300 4.33 -9.33 -26.92
N GLY A 301 4.70 -8.19 -26.36
CA GLY A 301 3.76 -7.23 -25.83
C GLY A 301 3.42 -6.12 -26.81
N VAL A 302 2.18 -5.66 -26.81
CA VAL A 302 1.74 -4.50 -27.59
C VAL A 302 1.14 -3.46 -26.66
N ARG A 303 1.58 -2.21 -26.82
CA ARG A 303 1.01 -1.05 -26.13
C ARG A 303 0.02 -0.35 -27.06
N LEU A 304 -1.27 -0.40 -26.72
CA LEU A 304 -2.32 0.30 -27.47
C LEU A 304 -2.62 1.63 -26.81
N VAL A 305 -2.70 2.67 -27.62
CA VAL A 305 -3.08 4.03 -27.23
C VAL A 305 -4.29 4.43 -28.02
N LEU A 306 -5.35 4.78 -27.30
CA LEU A 306 -6.58 5.29 -27.90
C LEU A 306 -6.53 6.82 -27.86
N ASN A 307 -6.69 7.44 -29.03
CA ASN A 307 -6.90 8.89 -29.19
C ASN A 307 -5.80 9.76 -28.57
N LYS A 308 -4.57 9.62 -29.10
CA LYS A 308 -3.36 10.31 -28.64
C LYS A 308 -3.47 11.84 -28.68
N GLU A 309 -4.27 12.41 -29.57
CA GLU A 309 -4.31 13.85 -29.83
C GLU A 309 -5.31 14.63 -28.95
N ASN A 310 -6.34 13.99 -28.40
CA ASN A 310 -7.37 14.65 -27.59
C ASN A 310 -7.32 14.29 -26.09
N TRP A 311 -6.29 13.58 -25.65
CA TRP A 311 -6.18 13.11 -24.27
C TRP A 311 -5.52 14.15 -23.33
N ARG A 312 -6.13 14.39 -22.17
CA ARG A 312 -5.72 15.43 -21.19
C ARG A 312 -5.07 14.85 -19.91
N GLY A 313 -4.16 13.88 -20.02
CA GLY A 313 -3.42 13.37 -18.86
C GLY A 313 -2.49 12.19 -19.15
N PRO A 314 -1.83 11.61 -18.14
CA PRO A 314 -1.22 10.28 -18.28
C PRO A 314 -2.33 9.21 -18.36
N MET A 315 -2.13 8.19 -19.19
CA MET A 315 -3.07 7.06 -19.26
C MET A 315 -2.90 6.15 -18.03
N PHE A 316 -4.02 5.67 -17.49
CA PHE A 316 -4.04 4.69 -16.41
C PHE A 316 -4.78 3.44 -16.89
N GLY A 317 -4.14 2.28 -16.73
CA GLY A 317 -4.71 0.98 -17.11
C GLY A 317 -4.11 -0.13 -16.26
N GLY A 318 -4.92 -1.15 -15.95
CA GLY A 318 -4.46 -2.32 -15.21
C GLY A 318 -3.56 -3.21 -16.07
N LEU A 319 -2.56 -3.84 -15.45
CA LEU A 319 -1.80 -4.92 -16.10
C LEU A 319 -2.56 -6.23 -15.96
N SER A 320 -2.73 -6.91 -17.08
CA SER A 320 -3.35 -8.23 -17.11
C SER A 320 -2.36 -9.22 -17.69
N ASN A 321 -2.09 -10.29 -16.96
CA ASN A 321 -1.08 -11.29 -17.34
C ASN A 321 -1.75 -12.67 -17.29
N TYR A 322 -2.74 -12.87 -18.16
CA TYR A 322 -3.44 -14.15 -18.28
C TYR A 322 -3.10 -14.80 -19.62
N ALA A 323 -2.71 -16.07 -19.56
CA ALA A 323 -2.41 -16.89 -20.74
C ALA A 323 -3.61 -17.10 -21.68
N TYR A 324 -4.82 -16.73 -21.25
CA TYR A 324 -6.08 -16.93 -21.97
C TYR A 324 -6.72 -15.63 -22.46
N LEU A 325 -6.11 -14.48 -22.17
CA LEU A 325 -6.62 -13.19 -22.61
C LEU A 325 -6.21 -12.98 -24.07
N ASP A 326 -7.16 -13.17 -24.97
CA ASP A 326 -7.00 -12.78 -26.35
C ASP A 326 -7.16 -11.25 -26.53
N ALA A 327 -6.85 -10.76 -27.72
CA ALA A 327 -6.92 -9.35 -28.05
C ALA A 327 -8.34 -8.78 -27.86
N GLU A 328 -9.38 -9.59 -28.08
CA GLU A 328 -10.78 -9.21 -27.89
C GLU A 328 -11.10 -8.96 -26.40
N GLN A 329 -10.73 -9.90 -25.52
CA GLN A 329 -10.96 -9.77 -24.08
C GLN A 329 -10.20 -8.58 -23.49
N PHE A 330 -8.98 -8.33 -23.98
CA PHE A 330 -8.17 -7.21 -23.50
C PHE A 330 -8.76 -5.86 -23.94
N LEU A 331 -9.23 -5.75 -25.17
CA LEU A 331 -9.88 -4.54 -25.68
C LEU A 331 -11.20 -4.26 -24.97
N ARG A 332 -11.98 -5.29 -24.63
CA ARG A 332 -13.18 -5.15 -23.78
C ARG A 332 -12.85 -4.63 -22.37
N LEU A 333 -11.78 -5.13 -21.75
CA LEU A 333 -11.35 -4.62 -20.44
C LEU A 333 -10.88 -3.16 -20.53
N CYS A 334 -10.17 -2.82 -21.61
CA CYS A 334 -9.75 -1.45 -21.84
C CYS A 334 -10.96 -0.53 -22.07
N SER A 335 -11.93 -0.90 -22.91
CA SER A 335 -13.11 -0.05 -23.17
C SER A 335 -13.95 0.18 -21.91
N LEU A 336 -14.13 -0.84 -21.07
CA LEU A 336 -14.83 -0.72 -19.78
C LEU A 336 -14.14 0.27 -18.83
N GLN A 337 -12.82 0.38 -18.90
CA GLN A 337 -12.05 1.31 -18.07
C GLN A 337 -12.24 2.79 -18.47
N TYR A 338 -12.74 3.05 -19.68
CA TYR A 338 -12.99 4.41 -20.22
C TYR A 338 -14.48 4.78 -20.32
N ILE A 339 -15.41 3.83 -20.09
CA ILE A 339 -16.86 4.10 -20.08
C ILE A 339 -17.31 4.83 -18.80
N ASP A 340 -16.47 4.93 -17.77
CA ASP A 340 -16.86 5.52 -16.47
C ASP A 340 -16.32 6.94 -16.24
N VAL A 341 -16.47 7.84 -17.22
CA VAL A 341 -16.11 9.27 -17.07
C VAL A 341 -17.11 10.27 -17.68
N GLY A 342 -18.34 9.84 -17.97
CA GLY A 342 -19.44 10.72 -18.34
C GLY A 342 -20.44 10.87 -17.19
N GLU A 343 -20.76 12.09 -16.79
CA GLU A 343 -21.86 12.36 -15.85
C GLU A 343 -23.13 11.67 -16.33
N PHE A 344 -23.70 10.78 -15.51
CA PHE A 344 -25.04 10.26 -15.75
C PHE A 344 -26.03 11.42 -15.60
N PRO A 345 -26.92 11.69 -16.58
CA PRO A 345 -28.12 12.45 -16.29
C PRO A 345 -28.93 11.67 -15.25
N GLU A 346 -29.52 12.38 -14.29
CA GLU A 346 -30.29 11.81 -13.19
C GLU A 346 -31.22 10.68 -13.69
N TRP A 347 -31.13 9.51 -13.05
CA TRP A 347 -32.08 8.43 -13.27
C TRP A 347 -33.50 8.96 -13.04
N PRO A 348 -34.48 8.70 -13.93
CA PRO A 348 -35.85 9.07 -13.66
C PRO A 348 -36.30 8.34 -12.39
N LYS A 349 -36.80 9.10 -11.42
CA LYS A 349 -37.44 8.56 -10.22
C LYS A 349 -38.52 7.58 -10.67
N ILE A 350 -38.34 6.31 -10.31
CA ILE A 350 -39.40 5.32 -10.45
C ILE A 350 -40.40 5.63 -9.33
N ASP A 351 -41.52 6.24 -9.70
CA ASP A 351 -42.66 6.40 -8.80
C ASP A 351 -43.17 5.02 -8.41
N GLY A 352 -43.28 4.81 -7.10
CA GLY A 352 -43.71 3.55 -6.50
C GLY A 352 -45.13 3.18 -6.92
N GLY A 353 -45.23 2.15 -7.77
CA GLY A 353 -46.44 1.35 -7.96
C GLY A 353 -46.28 0.00 -7.25
N SER A 354 -47.12 -0.25 -6.26
CA SER A 354 -47.18 -1.48 -5.46
C SER A 354 -47.44 -2.76 -6.28
N PRO A 355 -47.04 -3.94 -5.76
CA PRO A 355 -47.09 -5.20 -6.50
C PRO A 355 -48.50 -5.83 -6.53
N VAL A 356 -48.83 -6.45 -7.67
CA VAL A 356 -49.78 -7.57 -7.80
C VAL A 356 -49.07 -8.70 -8.51
#